data_AF-A0A923IE22-F1
#
_entry.id   AF-A0A923IE22-F1
#
_cell.length_a   1.000
_cell.length_b   1.000
_cell.length_c   1.000
_cell.angle_alpha   90.00
_cell.angle_beta   90.00
_cell.angle_gamma   90.00
#
_symmetry.space_group_name_H-M   'P 1'
#
loop_
_entity.id
_entity.type
_entity.pdbx_description
1 polymer ?
#
loop_
_entity_poly.entity_id
_entity_poly.type
_entity_poly.pdbx_seq_one_letter_code
_entity_poly.pdbx_strand_id
1 'polypeptide(L)'
;KLEKIHGRPDPKAVYKDMKHLLEVVTGGQPQVTILSDEHETYPRILKVLPCESTHLVTSSKERRDAGNPLFPINLVDTLIRHSSANHKRETIAWSKRRQSSAERLAVFLVWRNYMKGRREKERGSQTPAQVRGMLEQRVSVRELLERRLFVSRIGLPGRWVDYYWRKISTRVLTRQRQHKLIYAM
;
A
#
# COMPACT_ATOMS: atom_id res chain seq x y z
N LYS A 1 -25.26 -14.93 9.68
CA LYS A 1 -25.33 -15.81 8.47
C LYS A 1 -23.96 -15.96 7.79
N LEU A 2 -23.21 -14.88 7.57
CA LEU A 2 -21.88 -14.91 6.92
C LEU A 2 -20.78 -15.67 7.71
N GLU A 3 -20.68 -15.50 9.03
CA GLU A 3 -19.67 -16.21 9.84
C GLU A 3 -19.87 -17.72 9.87
N LYS A 4 -21.12 -18.19 9.82
CA LYS A 4 -21.44 -19.62 9.74
C LYS A 4 -21.01 -20.24 8.40
N ILE A 5 -20.94 -19.45 7.33
CA ILE A 5 -20.61 -19.91 5.97
C ILE A 5 -19.10 -19.77 5.70
N HIS A 6 -18.45 -18.73 6.24
CA HIS A 6 -17.06 -18.38 5.89
C HIS A 6 -16.07 -18.42 7.06
N GLY A 7 -16.53 -18.83 8.24
CA GLY A 7 -15.76 -18.72 9.48
C GLY A 7 -15.65 -17.29 9.99
N ARG A 8 -15.27 -17.16 11.27
CA ARG A 8 -14.96 -15.86 11.87
C ARG A 8 -13.68 -15.28 11.24
N PRO A 9 -13.57 -13.95 11.12
CA PRO A 9 -12.29 -13.31 10.83
C PRO A 9 -11.24 -13.77 11.85
N ASP A 10 -10.00 -13.97 11.39
CA ASP A 10 -8.90 -14.31 12.30
C ASP A 10 -8.73 -13.18 13.31
N PRO A 11 -8.91 -13.42 14.63
CA PRO A 11 -8.78 -12.37 15.64
C PRO A 11 -7.37 -11.78 15.70
N LYS A 12 -6.37 -12.49 15.16
CA LYS A 12 -4.99 -12.03 15.05
C LYS A 12 -4.64 -11.45 13.68
N ALA A 13 -5.61 -11.20 12.80
CA ALA A 13 -5.36 -10.69 11.45
C ALA A 13 -4.56 -9.39 11.46
N VAL A 14 -4.98 -8.40 12.25
CA VAL A 14 -4.27 -7.11 12.38
C VAL A 14 -2.84 -7.31 12.86
N TYR A 15 -2.65 -8.15 13.87
CA TYR A 15 -1.32 -8.48 14.38
C TYR A 15 -0.43 -9.11 13.30
N LYS A 16 -0.94 -10.13 12.58
CA LYS A 16 -0.20 -10.84 11.54
C LYS A 16 0.16 -9.93 10.37
N ASP A 17 -0.78 -9.11 9.91
CA ASP A 17 -0.58 -8.21 8.79
C ASP A 17 0.40 -7.09 9.14
N MET A 18 0.29 -6.50 10.33
CA MET A 18 1.22 -5.48 10.79
C MET A 18 2.62 -6.03 11.06
N LYS A 19 2.75 -7.23 11.63
CA LYS A 19 4.04 -7.91 11.79
C LYS A 19 4.71 -8.12 10.42
N HIS A 20 3.98 -8.69 9.47
CA HIS A 20 4.50 -8.91 8.12
C HIS A 20 4.89 -7.61 7.43
N LEU A 21 4.08 -6.55 7.57
CA LEU A 21 4.39 -5.24 7.02
C LEU A 21 5.70 -4.70 7.62
N LEU A 22 5.83 -4.71 8.94
CA LEU A 22 7.00 -4.18 9.62
C LEU A 22 8.25 -5.00 9.27
N GLU A 23 8.19 -6.33 9.25
CA GLU A 23 9.33 -7.17 8.81
C GLU A 23 9.82 -6.78 7.40
N VAL A 24 8.91 -6.46 6.48
CA VAL A 24 9.26 -6.02 5.13
C VAL A 24 9.84 -4.60 5.12
N VAL A 25 9.28 -3.67 5.91
CA VAL A 25 9.63 -2.24 5.86
C VAL A 25 10.88 -1.93 6.69
N THR A 26 11.06 -2.58 7.83
CA THR A 26 12.28 -2.47 8.64
C THR A 26 13.44 -3.19 7.96
N GLY A 27 13.15 -4.29 7.25
CA GLY A 27 14.16 -5.08 6.56
C GLY A 27 15.29 -5.48 7.52
N GLY A 28 16.54 -5.30 7.09
CA GLY A 28 17.74 -5.51 7.90
C GLY A 28 18.29 -4.23 8.56
N GLN A 29 17.49 -3.17 8.69
CA GLN A 29 17.93 -1.94 9.35
C GLN A 29 18.17 -2.21 10.85
N PRO A 30 19.30 -1.74 11.43
CA PRO A 30 19.62 -2.00 12.83
C PRO A 30 18.71 -1.21 13.78
N GLN A 31 18.25 -0.03 13.36
CA GLN A 31 17.41 0.86 14.15
C GLN A 31 16.32 1.50 13.27
N VAL A 32 15.11 1.61 13.81
CA VAL A 32 13.96 2.24 13.14
C VAL A 32 13.15 3.12 14.08
N THR A 33 12.63 4.23 13.56
CA THR A 33 11.65 5.08 14.25
C THR A 33 10.29 4.89 13.62
N ILE A 34 9.29 4.52 14.43
CA ILE A 34 7.93 4.23 14.00
C ILE A 34 6.99 5.27 14.59
N LEU A 35 6.32 6.01 13.71
CA LEU A 35 5.28 6.97 14.06
C LEU A 35 3.92 6.30 13.89
N SER A 36 3.08 6.29 14.92
CA SER A 36 1.73 5.70 14.82
C SER A 36 0.71 6.39 15.71
N ASP A 37 -0.56 5.99 15.56
CA ASP A 37 -1.59 6.26 16.56
C ASP A 37 -1.46 5.33 17.79
N GLU A 38 -2.39 5.47 18.73
CA GLU A 38 -2.43 4.79 20.03
C GLU A 38 -2.98 3.35 19.95
N HIS A 39 -2.99 2.70 18.78
CA HIS A 39 -3.57 1.36 18.65
C HIS A 39 -2.84 0.30 19.51
N GLU A 40 -3.59 -0.40 20.36
CA GLU A 40 -3.09 -1.32 21.39
C GLU A 40 -2.23 -2.49 20.89
N THR A 41 -2.37 -2.84 19.61
CA THR A 41 -1.62 -3.95 19.00
C THR A 41 -0.18 -3.58 18.66
N TYR A 42 0.12 -2.30 18.40
CA TYR A 42 1.45 -1.90 17.93
C TYR A 42 2.56 -2.16 18.96
N PRO A 43 2.43 -1.79 20.25
CA PRO A 43 3.50 -2.04 21.22
C PRO A 43 3.90 -3.52 21.33
N ARG A 44 2.94 -4.44 21.13
CA ARG A 44 3.20 -5.89 21.14
C ARG A 44 4.00 -6.36 19.94
N ILE A 45 3.80 -5.74 18.77
CA ILE A 45 4.53 -6.09 17.55
C ILE A 45 5.94 -5.52 17.58
N LEU A 46 6.10 -4.28 18.04
CA LEU A 46 7.40 -3.62 18.06
C LEU A 46 8.43 -4.36 18.94
N LYS A 47 7.97 -4.93 20.06
CA LYS A 47 8.80 -5.77 20.94
C LYS A 47 9.36 -7.04 20.29
N VAL A 48 8.77 -7.52 19.20
CA VAL A 48 9.21 -8.76 18.52
C VAL A 48 9.94 -8.49 17.21
N LEU A 49 10.20 -7.22 16.89
CA LEU A 49 11.00 -6.88 15.71
C LEU A 49 12.47 -7.22 15.96
N PRO A 50 13.21 -7.66 14.92
CA PRO A 50 14.62 -8.03 15.03
C PRO A 50 15.58 -6.81 15.10
N CYS A 51 15.07 -5.60 15.30
CA CYS A 51 15.83 -4.35 15.27
C CYS A 51 15.45 -3.44 16.44
N GLU A 52 16.31 -2.47 16.75
CA GLU A 52 16.03 -1.47 17.76
C GLU A 52 14.91 -0.53 17.26
N SER A 53 13.77 -0.51 17.94
CA SER A 53 12.60 0.27 17.52
C SER A 53 12.28 1.39 18.50
N THR A 54 12.32 2.64 18.04
CA THR A 54 11.76 3.79 18.75
C THR A 54 10.31 4.00 18.33
N HIS A 55 9.38 3.94 19.27
CA HIS A 55 7.95 4.14 19.00
C HIS A 55 7.49 5.52 19.46
N LEU A 56 7.11 6.37 18.52
CA LEU A 56 6.52 7.68 18.80
C LEU A 56 5.03 7.64 18.48
N VAL A 57 4.22 7.91 19.50
CA VAL A 57 2.76 7.81 19.43
C VAL A 57 2.17 9.22 19.36
N THR A 58 1.22 9.40 18.44
CA THR A 58 0.47 10.65 18.30
C THR A 58 -0.99 10.39 18.65
N SER A 59 -1.56 11.20 19.53
CA SER A 59 -2.94 10.97 19.95
C SER A 59 -3.93 11.27 18.82
N SER A 60 -5.01 10.50 18.74
CA SER A 60 -6.07 10.76 17.77
C SER A 60 -6.80 12.10 18.01
N LYS A 61 -6.67 12.68 19.21
CA LYS A 61 -7.22 13.98 19.60
C LYS A 61 -6.36 15.15 19.15
N GLU A 62 -5.10 14.92 18.78
CA GLU A 62 -4.24 15.98 18.29
C GLU A 62 -4.77 16.54 16.98
N ARG A 63 -4.50 17.83 16.77
CA ARG A 63 -4.91 18.52 15.56
C ARG A 63 -4.21 17.89 14.36
N ARG A 64 -4.99 17.54 13.34
CA ARG A 64 -4.50 17.00 12.07
C ARG A 64 -4.12 18.13 11.12
N ASP A 65 -3.01 18.80 11.42
CA ASP A 65 -2.40 19.79 10.55
C ASP A 65 -1.02 19.33 10.05
N ALA A 66 -0.31 20.20 9.34
CA ALA A 66 1.00 19.88 8.78
C ALA A 66 2.10 19.68 9.84
N GLY A 67 1.87 20.15 11.08
CA GLY A 67 2.79 19.94 12.20
C GLY A 67 2.59 18.59 12.89
N ASN A 68 1.47 17.90 12.63
CA ASN A 68 1.19 16.59 13.17
C ASN A 68 2.21 15.54 12.64
N PRO A 69 2.84 14.72 13.50
CA PRO A 69 3.78 13.68 13.06
C PRO A 69 3.17 12.67 12.08
N LEU A 70 1.86 12.43 12.14
CA LEU A 70 1.11 11.56 11.24
C LEU A 70 0.59 12.29 9.99
N PHE A 71 0.90 13.57 9.78
CA PHE A 71 0.50 14.30 8.59
C PHE A 71 0.85 13.57 7.28
N PRO A 72 2.06 12.99 7.11
CA PRO A 72 2.40 12.30 5.86
C PRO A 72 1.45 11.15 5.53
N ILE A 73 1.11 10.30 6.50
CA ILE A 73 0.21 9.17 6.28
C ILE A 73 -1.24 9.63 6.11
N ASN A 74 -1.68 10.62 6.87
CA ASN A 74 -3.01 11.23 6.73
C ASN A 74 -3.21 11.87 5.35
N LEU A 75 -2.17 12.52 4.82
CA LEU A 75 -2.17 13.09 3.48
C LEU A 75 -2.26 11.99 2.42
N VAL A 76 -1.46 10.93 2.53
CA VAL A 76 -1.51 9.78 1.60
C VAL A 76 -2.90 9.15 1.59
N ASP A 77 -3.47 8.87 2.76
CA ASP A 77 -4.81 8.30 2.92
C ASP A 77 -5.89 9.19 2.29
N THR A 78 -5.81 10.51 2.50
CA THR A 78 -6.70 11.49 1.85
C THR A 78 -6.57 11.47 0.33
N LEU A 79 -5.35 11.43 -0.19
CA LEU A 79 -5.08 11.39 -1.63
C LEU A 79 -5.56 10.07 -2.27
N ILE A 80 -5.37 8.93 -1.60
CA ILE A 80 -5.87 7.63 -2.05
C ILE A 80 -7.39 7.68 -2.18
N ARG A 81 -8.08 8.20 -1.16
CA ARG A 81 -9.54 8.36 -1.20
C ARG A 81 -9.97 9.32 -2.30
N HIS A 82 -9.27 10.44 -2.49
CA HIS A 82 -9.64 11.41 -3.52
C HIS A 82 -9.47 10.84 -4.94
N SER A 83 -8.31 10.23 -5.22
CA SER A 83 -7.90 9.81 -6.55
C SER A 83 -8.36 8.40 -6.93
N SER A 84 -8.89 7.61 -5.99
CA SER A 84 -9.30 6.24 -6.26
C SER A 84 -10.66 5.90 -5.64
N ALA A 85 -11.69 5.87 -6.48
CA ALA A 85 -13.09 5.72 -6.07
C ALA A 85 -13.35 4.49 -5.17
N ASN A 86 -12.73 3.35 -5.50
CA ASN A 86 -12.85 2.10 -4.73
C ASN A 86 -12.30 2.17 -3.29
N HIS A 87 -11.54 3.22 -2.95
CA HIS A 87 -11.03 3.45 -1.60
C HIS A 87 -11.83 4.51 -0.83
N LYS A 88 -12.85 5.15 -1.42
CA LYS A 88 -13.67 6.19 -0.76
C LYS A 88 -14.61 5.60 0.29
N ARG A 89 -15.65 4.93 -0.19
CA ARG A 89 -16.69 4.28 0.60
C ARG A 89 -17.17 3.08 -0.19
N GLU A 90 -17.28 1.95 0.49
CA GLU A 90 -17.70 0.68 -0.11
C GLU A 90 -19.07 0.79 -0.79
N THR A 91 -19.96 1.64 -0.27
CA THR A 91 -21.30 1.89 -0.82
C THR A 91 -21.31 2.64 -2.16
N ILE A 92 -20.25 3.38 -2.49
CA ILE A 92 -20.15 4.15 -3.74
C ILE A 92 -19.43 3.32 -4.80
N ALA A 93 -18.27 2.78 -4.42
CA ALA A 93 -17.44 1.97 -5.30
C ALA A 93 -16.61 1.02 -4.45
N TRP A 94 -16.47 -0.21 -4.92
CA TRP A 94 -15.71 -1.24 -4.23
C TRP A 94 -14.87 -2.05 -5.22
N SER A 95 -13.72 -2.53 -4.75
CA SER A 95 -12.87 -3.43 -5.53
C SER A 95 -13.55 -4.78 -5.68
N LYS A 96 -14.01 -5.13 -6.90
CA LYS A 96 -14.64 -6.43 -7.18
C LYS A 96 -13.82 -7.62 -6.66
N ARG A 97 -12.49 -7.52 -6.75
CA ARG A 97 -11.55 -8.49 -6.18
C ARG A 97 -10.64 -7.82 -5.16
N ARG A 98 -10.34 -8.54 -4.07
CA ARG A 98 -9.46 -8.06 -3.00
C ARG A 98 -8.09 -7.61 -3.52
N GLN A 99 -7.43 -8.47 -4.29
CA GLN A 99 -6.10 -8.18 -4.87
C GLN A 99 -6.09 -6.96 -5.80
N SER A 100 -7.20 -6.66 -6.49
CA SER A 100 -7.27 -5.49 -7.37
C SER A 100 -7.31 -4.17 -6.61
N SER A 101 -7.62 -4.20 -5.31
CA SER A 101 -7.41 -3.05 -4.43
C SER A 101 -5.91 -2.73 -4.30
N ALA A 102 -5.07 -3.75 -4.13
CA ALA A 102 -3.62 -3.59 -4.04
C ALA A 102 -3.00 -3.17 -5.38
N GLU A 103 -3.46 -3.74 -6.50
CA GLU A 103 -3.04 -3.34 -7.85
C GLU A 103 -3.33 -1.84 -8.12
N ARG A 104 -4.49 -1.34 -7.67
CA ARG A 104 -4.83 0.09 -7.80
C ARG A 104 -3.94 0.99 -6.93
N LEU A 105 -3.57 0.53 -5.74
CA LEU A 105 -2.59 1.24 -4.91
C LEU A 105 -1.20 1.30 -5.58
N ALA A 106 -0.78 0.24 -6.27
CA ALA A 106 0.48 0.25 -7.03
C ALA A 106 0.47 1.33 -8.13
N VAL A 107 -0.63 1.46 -8.87
CA VAL A 107 -0.81 2.54 -9.86
C VAL A 107 -0.75 3.91 -9.19
N PHE A 108 -1.43 4.07 -8.05
CA PHE A 108 -1.37 5.32 -7.28
C PHE A 108 0.05 5.67 -6.85
N LEU A 109 0.85 4.70 -6.38
CA LEU A 109 2.24 4.93 -5.98
C LEU A 109 3.11 5.41 -7.15
N VAL A 110 2.97 4.79 -8.33
CA VAL A 110 3.70 5.21 -9.53
C VAL A 110 3.30 6.64 -9.92
N TRP A 111 2.00 6.89 -10.05
CA TRP A 111 1.48 8.20 -10.41
C TRP A 111 1.89 9.29 -9.41
N ARG A 112 1.73 9.03 -8.11
CA ARG A 112 1.94 10.05 -7.07
C ARG A 112 3.42 10.40 -6.90
N ASN A 113 4.30 9.41 -6.98
CA ASN A 113 5.72 9.62 -6.68
C ASN A 113 6.55 10.02 -7.90
N TYR A 114 6.19 9.53 -9.09
CA TYR A 114 7.05 9.65 -10.27
C TYR A 114 6.47 10.54 -11.38
N MET A 115 5.15 10.78 -11.40
CA MET A 115 4.50 11.52 -12.49
C MET A 115 3.90 12.85 -12.01
N LYS A 116 3.24 12.87 -10.85
CA LYS A 116 2.54 14.04 -10.33
C LYS A 116 3.47 14.93 -9.50
N GLY A 117 3.46 16.22 -9.82
CA GLY A 117 4.14 17.24 -9.02
C GLY A 117 3.64 17.28 -7.57
N ARG A 118 4.52 17.68 -6.63
CA ARG A 118 4.15 17.72 -5.21
C ARG A 118 3.11 18.81 -4.92
N ARG A 119 3.12 19.93 -5.67
CA ARG A 119 2.27 21.11 -5.48
C ARG A 119 1.31 21.26 -6.65
N GLU A 120 0.01 21.24 -6.36
CA GLU A 120 -1.03 21.34 -7.41
C GLU A 120 -1.09 22.73 -8.06
N LYS A 121 -0.88 23.78 -7.26
CA LYS A 121 -0.96 25.18 -7.71
C LYS A 121 0.29 25.68 -8.43
N GLU A 122 1.35 24.87 -8.49
CA GLU A 122 2.62 25.26 -9.08
C GLU A 122 2.87 24.43 -10.34
N ARG A 123 2.73 25.09 -11.49
CA ARG A 123 2.95 24.45 -12.79
C ARG A 123 4.40 23.98 -12.89
N GLY A 124 4.58 22.71 -13.25
CA GLY A 124 5.92 22.14 -13.38
C GLY A 124 6.56 21.75 -12.04
N SER A 125 5.83 21.81 -10.91
CA SER A 125 6.40 21.41 -9.62
C SER A 125 7.04 20.03 -9.67
N GLN A 126 8.18 19.89 -9.00
CA GLN A 126 8.94 18.64 -8.95
C GLN A 126 8.11 17.52 -8.34
N THR A 127 8.28 16.30 -8.85
CA THR A 127 7.68 15.10 -8.26
C THR A 127 8.42 14.70 -6.97
N PRO A 128 7.79 13.92 -6.08
CA PRO A 128 8.47 13.38 -4.89
C PRO A 128 9.79 12.66 -5.22
N ALA A 129 9.83 11.88 -6.31
CA ALA A 129 11.05 11.20 -6.76
C ALA A 129 12.16 12.18 -7.16
N GLN A 130 11.83 13.27 -7.84
CA GLN A 130 12.81 14.31 -8.20
C GLN A 130 13.39 15.01 -6.97
N VAL A 131 12.53 15.37 -6.02
CA VAL A 131 12.97 16.02 -4.76
C VAL A 131 13.86 15.10 -3.94
N ARG A 132 13.63 13.79 -4.01
CA ARG A 132 14.46 12.76 -3.38
C ARG A 132 15.73 12.43 -4.17
N GLY A 133 15.97 13.07 -5.31
CA GLY A 133 17.12 12.78 -6.17
C GLY A 133 17.09 11.40 -6.83
N MET A 134 15.93 10.72 -6.86
CA MET A 134 15.80 9.38 -7.43
C MET A 134 15.69 9.41 -8.95
N LEU A 135 15.20 10.51 -9.52
CA LEU A 135 15.11 10.76 -10.95
C LEU A 135 15.34 12.24 -11.23
N GLU A 136 15.96 12.56 -12.35
CA GLU A 136 16.12 13.96 -12.78
C GLU A 136 14.83 14.52 -13.38
N GLN A 137 14.07 13.68 -14.07
CA GLN A 137 12.86 14.05 -14.80
C GLN A 137 11.65 13.25 -14.33
N ARG A 138 10.45 13.77 -14.62
CA ARG A 138 9.19 13.06 -14.35
C ARG A 138 8.98 11.94 -15.35
N VAL A 139 8.41 10.84 -14.89
CA VAL A 139 8.06 9.71 -15.76
C VAL A 139 6.79 10.04 -16.54
N SER A 140 6.84 9.89 -17.86
CA SER A 140 5.67 9.96 -18.74
C SER A 140 4.97 8.61 -18.86
N VAL A 141 3.70 8.61 -19.29
CA VAL A 141 2.96 7.36 -19.56
C VAL A 141 3.66 6.53 -20.65
N ARG A 142 4.22 7.21 -21.66
CA ARG A 142 4.94 6.54 -22.75
C ARG A 142 6.14 5.77 -22.23
N GLU A 143 7.00 6.41 -21.44
CA GLU A 143 8.19 5.76 -20.85
C GLU A 143 7.78 4.62 -19.92
N LEU A 144 6.76 4.83 -19.07
CA LEU A 144 6.27 3.79 -18.16
C LEU A 144 5.83 2.51 -18.90
N LEU A 145 5.22 2.67 -20.08
CA LEU A 145 4.69 1.57 -20.88
C LEU A 145 5.64 1.12 -22.00
N GLU A 146 6.80 1.75 -22.15
CA GLU A 146 7.77 1.45 -23.21
C GLU A 146 8.32 0.03 -23.07
N ARG A 147 8.54 -0.41 -21.82
CA ARG A 147 9.07 -1.73 -21.52
C ARG A 147 8.09 -2.53 -20.69
N ARG A 148 7.80 -3.74 -21.15
CA ARG A 148 7.00 -4.71 -20.40
C ARG A 148 7.91 -5.61 -19.59
N LEU A 149 7.68 -5.65 -18.28
CA LEU A 149 8.31 -6.62 -17.40
C LEU A 149 7.52 -7.93 -17.42
N PHE A 150 8.21 -9.04 -17.65
CA PHE A 150 7.62 -10.38 -17.67
C PHE A 150 7.91 -11.09 -16.35
N VAL A 151 6.86 -11.59 -15.69
CA VAL A 151 6.98 -12.30 -14.40
C VAL A 151 7.87 -13.55 -14.48
N SER A 152 8.02 -14.14 -15.66
CA SER A 152 8.96 -15.23 -15.97
C SER A 152 10.43 -14.82 -15.82
N ARG A 153 10.72 -13.52 -15.97
CA ARG A 153 12.07 -12.94 -15.98
C ARG A 153 12.35 -12.06 -14.76
N ILE A 154 11.32 -11.65 -14.03
CA ILE A 154 11.47 -10.85 -12.80
C ILE A 154 10.96 -11.64 -11.59
N GLY A 155 11.81 -11.78 -10.58
CA GLY A 155 11.39 -12.31 -9.28
C GLY A 155 10.37 -11.35 -8.64
N LEU A 156 9.16 -11.83 -8.37
CA LEU A 156 8.19 -11.11 -7.55
C LEU A 156 8.20 -11.65 -6.11
N PRO A 157 8.06 -10.79 -5.08
CA PRO A 157 7.85 -11.25 -3.72
C PRO A 157 6.59 -12.11 -3.62
N GLY A 158 6.56 -13.09 -2.71
CA GLY A 158 5.52 -14.14 -2.66
C GLY A 158 4.08 -13.60 -2.69
N ARG A 159 3.77 -12.57 -1.89
CA ARG A 159 2.42 -11.96 -1.88
C ARG A 159 2.04 -11.32 -3.23
N TRP A 160 3.00 -10.74 -3.94
CA TRP A 160 2.79 -10.13 -5.26
C TRP A 160 2.62 -11.19 -6.37
N VAL A 161 3.28 -12.35 -6.23
CA VAL A 161 3.04 -13.52 -7.10
C VAL A 161 1.57 -13.94 -7.02
N ASP A 162 1.01 -14.02 -5.82
CA ASP A 162 -0.39 -14.41 -5.63
C ASP A 162 -1.37 -13.37 -6.21
N TYR A 163 -1.05 -12.08 -6.11
CA TYR A 163 -1.85 -11.02 -6.73
C TYR A 163 -1.79 -11.09 -8.25
N TYR A 164 -0.58 -11.18 -8.83
CA TYR A 164 -0.36 -11.26 -10.27
C TYR A 164 -1.09 -12.45 -10.91
N TRP A 165 -0.95 -13.64 -10.31
CA TRP A 165 -1.61 -14.85 -10.80
C TRP A 165 -3.09 -14.95 -10.40
N ARG A 166 -3.59 -13.95 -9.67
CA ARG A 166 -4.98 -13.83 -9.22
C ARG A 166 -5.42 -15.01 -8.35
N LYS A 167 -4.54 -15.50 -7.48
CA LYS A 167 -4.76 -16.65 -6.59
C LYS A 167 -5.60 -16.30 -5.36
N ILE A 168 -5.74 -15.01 -5.01
CA ILE A 168 -6.51 -14.59 -3.83
C ILE A 168 -8.02 -14.69 -4.12
N SER A 169 -8.68 -15.60 -3.39
CA SER A 169 -10.12 -15.74 -3.46
C SER A 169 -10.84 -14.60 -2.73
N THR A 170 -11.79 -13.97 -3.41
CA THR A 170 -12.74 -13.02 -2.82
C THR A 170 -14.00 -13.78 -2.42
N ARG A 171 -14.25 -13.95 -1.11
CA ARG A 171 -15.30 -14.83 -0.55
C ARG A 171 -16.71 -14.63 -1.16
N VAL A 172 -17.06 -13.39 -1.50
CA VAL A 172 -18.39 -13.02 -2.02
C VAL A 172 -18.58 -13.41 -3.50
N LEU A 173 -17.50 -13.69 -4.23
CA LEU A 173 -17.57 -14.01 -5.66
C LEU A 173 -17.56 -15.52 -5.91
N THR A 174 -18.67 -16.03 -6.47
CA THR A 174 -18.84 -17.45 -6.83
C THR A 174 -17.91 -17.91 -7.95
N ARG A 175 -17.66 -17.06 -8.96
CA ARG A 175 -16.79 -17.39 -10.12
C ARG A 175 -15.64 -16.40 -10.23
N GLN A 176 -14.41 -16.89 -10.06
CA GLN A 176 -13.20 -16.07 -10.11
C GLN A 176 -12.14 -16.73 -11.00
N ARG A 177 -11.92 -16.16 -12.19
CA ARG A 177 -10.83 -16.58 -13.09
C ARG A 177 -9.47 -16.23 -12.51
N GLN A 178 -8.59 -17.21 -12.39
CA GLN A 178 -7.15 -16.98 -12.18
C GLN A 178 -6.50 -16.49 -13.47
N HIS A 179 -5.36 -15.82 -13.36
CA HIS A 179 -4.55 -15.49 -14.52
C HIS A 179 -3.82 -16.77 -14.93
N LYS A 180 -4.19 -17.31 -16.10
CA LYS A 180 -3.62 -18.56 -16.65
C LYS A 180 -2.99 -18.35 -18.03
N LEU A 181 -2.99 -17.11 -18.51
CA LEU A 181 -2.47 -16.79 -19.83
C LEU A 181 -0.94 -16.84 -19.76
N ILE A 182 -0.38 -17.77 -20.53
CA ILE A 182 1.06 -17.92 -20.76
C ILE A 182 1.49 -17.05 -21.96
N TYR A 183 0.52 -16.56 -22.75
CA TYR A 183 0.79 -15.82 -23.98
C TYR A 183 1.44 -14.47 -23.68
N ALA A 184 2.65 -14.26 -24.23
CA ALA A 184 3.57 -13.18 -23.90
C ALA A 184 4.12 -13.23 -22.46
N MET A 185 4.72 -14.38 -22.09
CA MET A 185 5.74 -14.51 -21.04
C MET A 185 7.15 -14.55 -21.62
#